data_AF-A0A821GKR7-F1
#
_entry.id   AF-A0A821GKR7-F1
#
_cell.length_a   1.000
_cell.length_b   1.000
_cell.length_c   1.000
_cell.angle_alpha   90.00
_cell.angle_beta   90.00
_cell.angle_gamma   90.00
#
_symmetry.space_group_name_H-M   'P 1'
#
loop_
_entity.id
_entity.type
_entity.pdbx_description
1 polymer ?
#
loop_
_entity_poly.entity_id
_entity_poly.type
_entity_poly.pdbx_seq_one_letter_code
_entity_poly.pdbx_strand_id
1 'polypeptide(L)'
;MALHFKAPDNIVLKPIITVFGVGGAGGNAVNNMLNAKLQGAKFVVANTDAQSLEHSLCDNKIQLGITITKGLGAGSSPEIGALAAEESADEIRGHLEGSNMVFITAGMGGGTGTGASPVVAKIAKELGILTVGVVTK
;
A
#
# COMPACT_ATOMS: atom_id res chain seq x y z
N MET A 1 17.77 17.58 51.06
CA MET A 1 17.12 16.51 50.26
C MET A 1 17.30 16.91 48.81
N ALA A 2 18.24 16.30 48.10
CA ALA A 2 18.51 16.64 46.70
C ALA A 2 17.48 15.93 45.82
N LEU A 3 16.74 16.69 45.00
CA LEU A 3 15.84 16.14 43.99
C LEU A 3 16.69 15.59 42.84
N HIS A 4 16.81 14.26 42.77
CA HIS A 4 17.39 13.59 41.62
C HIS A 4 16.38 13.58 40.47
N PHE A 5 16.56 14.50 39.51
CA PHE A 5 15.92 14.41 38.21
C PHE A 5 16.58 13.31 37.39
N LYS A 6 15.90 12.16 37.26
CA LYS A 6 16.23 11.16 36.25
C LYS A 6 15.57 11.62 34.95
N ALA A 7 16.36 11.92 33.92
CA ALA A 7 15.82 12.16 32.59
C ALA A 7 14.95 10.95 32.20
N PRO A 8 13.77 11.16 31.59
CA PRO A 8 12.94 10.05 31.15
C PRO A 8 13.78 9.15 30.23
N ASP A 9 13.65 7.84 30.39
CA ASP A 9 14.34 6.89 29.53
C ASP A 9 13.99 7.25 28.08
N ASN A 10 15.02 7.33 27.22
CA ASN A 10 14.87 7.79 25.85
C ASN A 10 14.20 6.68 25.02
N ILE A 11 12.88 6.56 25.13
CA ILE A 11 12.07 5.61 24.34
C ILE A 11 12.07 6.15 22.91
N VAL A 12 13.00 5.66 22.09
CA VAL A 12 13.01 5.92 20.65
C VAL A 12 11.83 5.17 20.03
N LEU A 13 10.69 5.86 19.89
CA LEU A 13 9.54 5.33 19.17
C LEU A 13 9.92 5.16 17.69
N LYS A 14 9.90 3.93 17.19
CA LYS A 14 10.09 3.65 15.76
C LYS A 14 8.73 3.75 15.06
N PRO A 15 8.58 4.64 14.05
CA PRO A 15 7.34 4.74 13.31
C PRO A 15 7.08 3.45 12.52
N ILE A 16 5.83 3.02 12.48
CA ILE A 16 5.38 1.91 11.65
C ILE A 16 5.16 2.44 10.23
N ILE A 17 6.02 2.00 9.31
CA ILE A 17 5.99 2.41 7.90
C ILE A 17 5.40 1.27 7.08
N THR A 18 4.44 1.60 6.23
CA THR A 18 3.86 0.66 5.25
C THR A 18 4.21 1.11 3.83
N VAL A 19 4.68 0.20 3.00
CA VAL A 19 4.85 0.39 1.56
C VAL A 19 3.74 -0.37 0.86
N PHE A 20 2.92 0.36 0.11
CA PHE A 20 1.71 -0.14 -0.53
C PHE A 20 1.87 -0.06 -2.05
N GLY A 21 2.14 -1.20 -2.69
CA GLY A 21 2.29 -1.32 -4.14
C GLY A 21 0.94 -1.54 -4.81
N VAL A 22 0.57 -0.67 -5.75
CA VAL A 22 -0.72 -0.73 -6.46
C VAL A 22 -0.52 -1.02 -7.94
N GLY A 23 -1.23 -2.05 -8.44
CA GLY A 23 -1.13 -2.52 -9.82
C GLY A 23 0.20 -3.22 -10.13
N GLY A 24 0.42 -3.56 -11.40
CA GLY A 24 1.61 -4.32 -11.82
C GLY A 24 2.93 -3.61 -11.53
N ALA A 25 3.06 -2.34 -11.91
CA ALA A 25 4.28 -1.57 -11.67
C ALA A 25 4.55 -1.35 -10.17
N GLY A 26 3.51 -1.07 -9.37
CA GLY A 26 3.64 -0.95 -7.92
C GLY A 26 4.04 -2.27 -7.26
N GLY A 27 3.44 -3.38 -7.68
CA GLY A 27 3.82 -4.73 -7.22
C GLY A 27 5.27 -5.09 -7.57
N ASN A 28 5.73 -4.74 -8.79
CA ASN A 28 7.12 -4.94 -9.19
C ASN A 28 8.09 -4.08 -8.37
N ALA A 29 7.74 -2.83 -8.06
CA ALA A 29 8.54 -1.98 -7.19
C ALA A 29 8.67 -2.59 -5.79
N VAL A 30 7.58 -3.12 -5.22
CA VAL A 30 7.61 -3.83 -3.93
C VAL A 30 8.47 -5.10 -4.00
N ASN A 31 8.34 -5.91 -5.04
CA ASN A 31 9.19 -7.11 -5.23
C ASN A 31 10.68 -6.73 -5.26
N ASN A 32 11.04 -5.62 -5.91
CA ASN A 32 12.42 -5.13 -5.93
C ASN A 32 12.91 -4.74 -4.53
N MET A 33 12.07 -4.07 -3.73
CA MET A 33 12.41 -3.71 -2.34
C MET A 33 12.59 -4.95 -1.44
N LEU A 34 11.75 -5.97 -1.63
CA LEU A 34 11.86 -7.25 -0.93
C LEU A 34 13.14 -8.00 -1.30
N ASN A 35 13.46 -8.07 -2.59
CA ASN A 35 14.70 -8.68 -3.08
C ASN A 35 15.95 -7.94 -2.59
N ALA A 36 15.87 -6.61 -2.48
CA ALA A 36 16.91 -5.78 -1.88
C ALA A 36 17.00 -5.91 -0.35
N LYS A 37 16.13 -6.72 0.27
CA LYS A 37 16.06 -6.97 1.72
C LYS A 37 15.86 -5.69 2.53
N LEU A 38 15.04 -4.76 2.01
CA LEU A 38 14.71 -3.54 2.73
C LEU A 38 14.00 -3.90 4.05
N GLN A 39 14.52 -3.37 5.17
CA GLN A 39 14.00 -3.63 6.51
C GLN A 39 13.21 -2.44 7.05
N GLY A 40 12.37 -2.69 8.05
CA GLY A 40 11.67 -1.63 8.79
C GLY A 40 10.40 -1.11 8.13
N ALA A 41 9.93 -1.76 7.06
CA ALA A 41 8.65 -1.48 6.43
C ALA A 41 7.78 -2.74 6.33
N LYS A 42 6.47 -2.56 6.53
CA LYS A 42 5.45 -3.54 6.14
C LYS A 42 5.19 -3.39 4.65
N PHE A 43 5.26 -4.47 3.90
CA PHE A 43 4.91 -4.45 2.47
C PHE A 43 3.50 -4.97 2.27
N VAL A 44 2.75 -4.32 1.39
CA VAL A 44 1.43 -4.73 0.93
C VAL A 44 1.37 -4.52 -0.58
N VAL A 45 0.81 -5.47 -1.31
CA VAL A 45 0.54 -5.33 -2.74
C VAL A 45 -0.95 -5.48 -3.02
N ALA A 46 -1.47 -4.65 -3.90
CA ALA A 46 -2.87 -4.71 -4.32
C ALA A 46 -2.97 -4.66 -5.84
N ASN A 47 -3.70 -5.59 -6.44
CA ASN A 47 -3.90 -5.64 -7.88
C ASN A 47 -5.25 -6.27 -8.24
N THR A 48 -5.81 -5.87 -9.37
CA THR A 48 -7.03 -6.49 -9.94
C THR A 48 -6.74 -7.76 -10.72
N ASP A 49 -5.48 -7.93 -11.17
CA ASP A 49 -5.02 -9.11 -11.89
C ASP A 49 -4.47 -10.15 -10.90
N ALA A 50 -5.13 -11.31 -10.85
CA ALA A 50 -4.78 -12.41 -9.96
C ALA A 50 -3.44 -13.06 -10.31
N GLN A 51 -3.09 -13.15 -11.60
CA GLN A 51 -1.83 -13.75 -12.05
C GLN A 51 -0.65 -12.89 -11.58
N SER A 52 -0.81 -11.57 -11.69
CA SER A 52 0.17 -10.61 -11.19
C SER A 52 0.38 -10.72 -9.66
N LEU A 53 -0.67 -11.00 -8.89
CA LEU A 53 -0.56 -11.19 -7.43
C LEU A 53 0.08 -12.52 -7.05
N GLU A 54 -0.22 -13.59 -7.78
CA GLU A 54 0.38 -14.90 -7.55
C GLU A 54 1.91 -14.82 -7.64
N HIS A 55 2.42 -14.11 -8.65
CA HIS A 55 3.85 -13.88 -8.85
C HIS A 55 4.50 -12.87 -7.88
N SER A 56 3.73 -12.20 -7.00
CA SER A 56 4.32 -11.30 -6.01
C SER A 56 5.03 -12.06 -4.90
N LEU A 57 6.19 -11.53 -4.48
CA LEU A 57 6.99 -12.02 -3.36
C LEU A 57 6.47 -11.51 -2.01
N CYS A 58 5.52 -10.59 -2.00
CA CYS A 58 4.94 -10.02 -0.80
C CYS A 58 3.91 -10.96 -0.19
N ASP A 59 3.97 -11.22 1.12
CA ASP A 59 2.98 -12.06 1.80
C ASP A 59 1.60 -11.39 1.91
N ASN A 60 1.58 -10.07 2.12
CA ASN A 60 0.33 -9.31 2.22
C ASN A 60 -0.14 -8.93 0.81
N LYS A 61 -1.13 -9.65 0.30
CA LYS A 61 -1.68 -9.49 -1.05
C LYS A 61 -3.16 -9.18 -0.96
N ILE A 62 -3.62 -8.19 -1.73
CA ILE A 62 -5.03 -7.80 -1.84
C ILE A 62 -5.46 -7.96 -3.30
N GLN A 63 -6.45 -8.80 -3.55
CA GLN A 63 -7.08 -8.87 -4.87
C GLN A 63 -8.21 -7.86 -4.97
N LEU A 64 -8.00 -6.82 -5.76
CA LEU A 64 -8.94 -5.72 -5.93
C LEU A 64 -10.09 -6.11 -6.86
N GLY A 65 -11.32 -5.74 -6.48
CA GLY A 65 -12.49 -5.86 -7.34
C GLY A 65 -12.74 -7.27 -7.83
N ILE A 66 -12.84 -8.24 -6.91
CA ILE A 66 -13.07 -9.66 -7.22
C ILE A 66 -14.37 -9.80 -8.01
N THR A 67 -15.42 -9.06 -7.65
CA THR A 67 -16.69 -9.15 -8.39
C THR A 67 -16.69 -8.37 -9.70
N ILE A 68 -16.00 -7.23 -9.76
CA ILE A 68 -15.93 -6.38 -10.94
C ILE A 68 -15.05 -7.01 -12.04
N THR A 69 -13.85 -7.44 -11.68
CA THR A 69 -12.80 -7.84 -12.64
C THR A 69 -12.67 -9.34 -12.79
N LYS A 70 -13.18 -10.12 -11.83
CA LYS A 70 -13.04 -11.58 -11.76
C LYS A 70 -11.58 -12.05 -11.83
N GLY A 71 -10.64 -11.20 -11.37
CA GLY A 71 -9.20 -11.48 -11.38
C GLY A 71 -8.52 -11.29 -12.73
N LEU A 72 -9.21 -10.76 -13.75
CA LEU A 72 -8.67 -10.56 -15.10
C LEU A 72 -7.95 -9.21 -15.29
N GLY A 73 -7.98 -8.35 -14.28
CA GLY A 73 -7.39 -7.02 -14.35
C GLY A 73 -8.35 -5.91 -14.81
N ALA A 74 -7.90 -4.67 -14.70
CA ALA A 74 -8.69 -3.47 -15.03
C ALA A 74 -8.69 -3.09 -16.53
N GLY A 75 -8.02 -3.87 -17.39
CA GLY A 75 -8.01 -3.63 -18.85
C GLY A 75 -7.55 -2.22 -19.27
N SER A 76 -6.57 -1.67 -18.57
CA SER A 76 -6.09 -0.28 -18.75
C SER A 76 -7.13 0.82 -18.49
N SER A 77 -8.30 0.50 -17.92
CA SER A 77 -9.30 1.49 -17.52
C SER A 77 -9.06 1.95 -16.07
N PRO A 78 -8.75 3.25 -15.84
CA PRO A 78 -8.62 3.79 -14.49
C PRO A 78 -9.93 3.74 -13.70
N GLU A 79 -11.07 3.89 -14.36
CA GLU A 79 -12.38 3.82 -13.71
C GLU A 79 -12.62 2.43 -13.09
N ILE A 80 -12.32 1.36 -13.83
CA ILE A 80 -12.41 -0.01 -13.31
C ILE A 80 -11.45 -0.19 -12.14
N GLY A 81 -10.23 0.36 -12.22
CA GLY A 81 -9.26 0.31 -11.13
C GLY A 81 -9.76 1.02 -9.86
N ALA A 82 -10.42 2.16 -10.00
CA ALA A 82 -10.99 2.90 -8.88
C ALA A 82 -12.14 2.14 -8.23
N LEU A 83 -13.12 1.68 -9.02
CA LEU A 83 -14.26 0.89 -8.53
C LEU A 83 -13.80 -0.39 -7.84
N ALA A 84 -12.79 -1.07 -8.38
CA ALA A 84 -12.21 -2.26 -7.77
C ALA A 84 -11.56 -1.97 -6.41
N ALA A 85 -10.94 -0.79 -6.23
CA ALA A 85 -10.38 -0.38 -4.95
C ALA A 85 -11.45 0.04 -3.94
N GLU A 86 -12.55 0.64 -4.41
CA GLU A 86 -13.69 0.97 -3.56
C GLU A 86 -14.42 -0.29 -3.06
N GLU A 87 -14.58 -1.31 -3.92
CA GLU A 87 -15.10 -2.63 -3.52
C GLU A 87 -14.27 -3.25 -2.38
N SER A 88 -12.94 -3.11 -2.46
CA SER A 88 -11.98 -3.68 -1.49
C SER A 88 -11.57 -2.69 -0.39
N ALA A 89 -12.32 -1.61 -0.16
CA ALA A 89 -11.92 -0.54 0.75
C ALA A 89 -11.67 -0.99 2.19
N ASP A 90 -12.47 -1.93 2.70
CA ASP A 90 -12.33 -2.44 4.06
C ASP A 90 -11.06 -3.28 4.25
N GLU A 91 -10.69 -4.07 3.24
CA GLU A 91 -9.44 -4.84 3.25
C GLU A 91 -8.22 -3.91 3.17
N ILE A 92 -8.27 -2.89 2.30
CA ILE A 92 -7.26 -1.84 2.22
C ILE A 92 -7.10 -1.15 3.58
N ARG A 93 -8.21 -0.79 4.23
CA ARG A 93 -8.21 -0.16 5.56
C ARG A 93 -7.53 -1.05 6.59
N GLY A 94 -7.90 -2.32 6.68
CA GLY A 94 -7.30 -3.27 7.61
C GLY A 94 -5.78 -3.44 7.43
N HIS A 95 -5.29 -3.36 6.20
CA HIS A 95 -3.84 -3.40 5.94
C HIS A 95 -3.10 -2.10 6.31
N LEU A 96 -3.79 -0.95 6.29
CA LEU A 96 -3.22 0.35 6.62
C LEU A 96 -3.29 0.69 8.12
N GLU A 97 -4.25 0.12 8.85
CA GLU A 97 -4.43 0.34 10.28
C GLU A 97 -3.14 0.14 11.09
N GLY A 98 -2.90 1.04 12.04
CA GLY A 98 -1.70 1.06 12.88
C GLY A 98 -0.44 1.62 12.21
N SER A 99 -0.47 1.92 10.90
CA SER A 99 0.65 2.59 10.23
C SER A 99 0.72 4.06 10.64
N ASN A 100 1.93 4.58 10.86
CA ASN A 100 2.14 6.02 11.05
C ASN A 100 2.41 6.72 9.73
N MET A 101 3.01 6.00 8.78
CA MET A 101 3.34 6.51 7.45
C MET A 101 3.08 5.44 6.40
N VAL A 102 2.56 5.85 5.25
CA VAL A 102 2.41 4.99 4.07
C VAL A 102 3.07 5.59 2.84
N PHE A 103 3.84 4.77 2.13
CA PHE A 103 4.32 5.04 0.78
C PHE A 103 3.49 4.27 -0.23
N ILE A 104 2.73 4.99 -1.05
CA ILE A 104 1.92 4.39 -2.11
C ILE A 104 2.75 4.45 -3.39
N THR A 105 3.08 3.28 -3.93
CA THR A 105 3.86 3.17 -5.16
C THR A 105 3.03 2.55 -6.28
N ALA A 106 3.02 3.22 -7.43
CA ALA A 106 2.26 2.81 -8.61
C ALA A 106 2.90 3.36 -9.88
N GLY A 107 2.66 2.69 -11.01
CA GLY A 107 2.92 3.25 -12.33
C GLY A 107 1.65 3.90 -12.87
N MET A 108 1.73 5.17 -13.26
CA MET A 108 0.61 5.89 -13.87
C MET A 108 0.47 5.52 -15.35
N GLY A 109 -0.73 5.69 -15.91
CA GLY A 109 -1.04 5.43 -17.33
C GLY A 109 -1.72 4.08 -17.58
N GLY A 110 -1.64 3.13 -16.66
CA GLY A 110 -2.42 1.88 -16.69
C GLY A 110 -3.81 2.04 -16.07
N GLY A 111 -4.52 0.91 -15.88
CA GLY A 111 -5.85 0.91 -15.26
C GLY A 111 -5.79 0.86 -13.74
N THR A 112 -5.29 -0.24 -13.18
CA THR A 112 -5.27 -0.48 -11.74
C THR A 112 -4.45 0.56 -10.97
N GLY A 113 -3.19 0.79 -11.37
CA GLY A 113 -2.31 1.75 -10.69
C GLY A 113 -2.91 3.17 -10.69
N THR A 114 -3.36 3.65 -11.84
CA THR A 114 -3.94 4.99 -11.99
C THR A 114 -5.24 5.16 -11.22
N GLY A 115 -6.12 4.17 -11.27
CA GLY A 115 -7.45 4.22 -10.66
C GLY A 115 -7.49 3.93 -9.16
N ALA A 116 -6.77 2.89 -8.73
CA ALA A 116 -6.81 2.43 -7.35
C ALA A 116 -5.90 3.24 -6.41
N SER A 117 -4.76 3.75 -6.89
CA SER A 117 -3.81 4.44 -6.01
C SER A 117 -4.37 5.71 -5.35
N PRO A 118 -5.21 6.55 -6.01
CA PRO A 118 -5.87 7.67 -5.36
C PRO A 118 -6.88 7.23 -4.28
N VAL A 119 -7.57 6.11 -4.49
CA VAL A 119 -8.52 5.54 -3.51
C VAL A 119 -7.78 5.07 -2.27
N VAL A 120 -6.67 4.33 -2.43
CA VAL A 120 -5.80 3.91 -1.32
C VAL A 120 -5.26 5.14 -0.57
N ALA A 121 -4.84 6.18 -1.29
CA ALA A 121 -4.34 7.41 -0.69
C ALA A 121 -5.41 8.17 0.11
N LYS A 122 -6.67 8.15 -0.37
CA LYS A 122 -7.80 8.74 0.33
C LYS A 122 -8.06 8.00 1.64
N ILE A 123 -8.13 6.66 1.62
CA ILE A 123 -8.33 5.84 2.81
C ILE A 123 -7.21 6.07 3.84
N ALA A 124 -5.95 6.10 3.39
CA ALA A 124 -4.81 6.37 4.28
C ALA A 124 -4.90 7.75 4.95
N LYS A 125 -5.29 8.79 4.20
CA LYS A 125 -5.51 10.13 4.75
C LYS A 125 -6.65 10.19 5.74
N GLU A 126 -7.76 9.49 5.48
CA GLU A 126 -8.90 9.39 6.40
C GLU A 126 -8.53 8.72 7.73
N LEU A 127 -7.58 7.78 7.71
CA LEU A 127 -7.00 7.15 8.89
C LEU A 127 -5.97 8.03 9.62
N GLY A 128 -5.68 9.24 9.13
CA GLY A 128 -4.68 10.13 9.73
C GLY A 128 -3.23 9.70 9.51
N ILE A 129 -2.96 8.87 8.49
CA ILE A 129 -1.63 8.34 8.18
C ILE A 129 -0.87 9.35 7.32
N LEU A 130 0.41 9.60 7.62
CA LEU A 130 1.26 10.40 6.75
C LEU A 130 1.41 9.69 5.40
N THR A 131 0.82 10.26 4.35
CA THR A 131 0.63 9.58 3.06
C THR A 131 1.52 10.20 1.99
N VAL A 132 2.44 9.41 1.43
CA VAL A 132 3.37 9.84 0.37
C VAL A 132 3.14 8.99 -0.88
N GLY A 133 2.93 9.65 -2.02
CA GLY A 133 2.84 8.97 -3.33
C GLY A 133 4.18 8.99 -4.05
N VAL A 134 4.66 7.82 -4.47
CA VAL A 134 5.88 7.64 -5.28
C VAL A 134 5.50 6.95 -6.58
N VAL A 135 5.26 7.74 -7.62
CA VAL A 135 4.70 7.25 -8.88
C VAL A 135 5.59 7.55 -10.08
N THR A 136 5.54 6.68 -11.08
CA THR A 136 6.23 6.87 -12.37
C THR A 136 5.25 7.30 -13.46
N LYS A 137 5.75 8.00 -14.48
CA LYS A 137 5.02 8.33 -15.72
C LYS A 137 5.43 7.39 -16.85
#